data_AF-A0A6C2YK03-F1
#
_entry.id   AF-A0A6C2YK03-F1
#
_cell.length_a   1.000
_cell.length_b   1.000
_cell.length_c   1.000
_cell.angle_alpha   90.00
_cell.angle_beta   90.00
_cell.angle_gamma   90.00
#
_symmetry.space_group_name_H-M   'P 1'
#
loop_
_entity.id
_entity.type
_entity.pdbx_description
1 polymer ?
#
loop_
_entity_poly.entity_id
_entity_poly.type
_entity_poly.pdbx_seq_one_letter_code
_entity_poly.pdbx_strand_id
1 'polypeptide(L)'
;MRTHARIRPGFTLVELIVVISIIGTIAGAVLLMVPSLDRQGRAARGADQLQGWLLIAKQQALRDQRPRGLRMITDPSNPGRITQLEYIEEPEPYVPPKEAILSLFFQGGQYRGTLSNPTTPGISMAPEVVSALQPGDWLEIQLSGTMYRITAVDAASGLISFESNSKLDEIPTNGKAMVLSNGFQFIRALRPMVGEDPLTLPKGVFINMATSQMPARDIVFSPSGQLVGQSLGRTIIWVQDEEDSGPPTLICIYGRTGQIAAHPVSSSGDPYEFTRDGKSSGL
;
A
#
# COMPACT_ATOMS: atom_id res chain seq x y z
N MET A 1 4.75 -17.47 -84.38
CA MET A 1 4.94 -16.88 -83.03
C MET A 1 4.92 -18.05 -82.03
N ARG A 2 6.09 -18.63 -81.69
CA ARG A 2 6.20 -19.83 -80.84
C ARG A 2 6.44 -19.40 -79.40
N THR A 3 5.45 -19.56 -78.54
CA THR A 3 5.56 -19.40 -77.09
C THR A 3 6.28 -20.62 -76.52
N HIS A 4 7.53 -20.42 -76.08
CA HIS A 4 8.26 -21.46 -75.35
C HIS A 4 7.61 -21.69 -73.99
N ALA A 5 6.99 -22.85 -73.80
CA ALA A 5 6.54 -23.31 -72.49
C ALA A 5 7.78 -23.52 -71.61
N ARG A 6 8.01 -22.60 -70.66
CA ARG A 6 9.05 -22.74 -69.64
C ARG A 6 8.69 -23.93 -68.75
N ILE A 7 9.46 -25.00 -68.87
CA ILE A 7 9.44 -26.12 -67.92
C ILE A 7 9.91 -25.57 -66.58
N ARG A 8 9.07 -25.65 -65.55
CA ARG A 8 9.45 -25.30 -64.19
C ARG A 8 10.21 -26.49 -63.61
N PRO A 9 11.48 -26.34 -63.18
CA PRO A 9 12.19 -27.42 -62.52
C PRO A 9 11.45 -27.81 -61.23
N GLY A 10 11.23 -29.10 -61.03
CA GLY A 10 10.71 -29.64 -59.78
C GLY A 10 11.81 -29.70 -58.73
N PHE A 11 11.44 -29.55 -57.45
CA PHE A 11 12.36 -29.72 -56.34
C PHE A 11 12.86 -31.16 -56.24
N THR A 12 14.16 -31.32 -56.00
CA THR A 12 14.75 -32.64 -55.79
C THR A 12 14.41 -33.16 -54.39
N LEU A 13 14.34 -34.49 -54.25
CA LEU A 13 14.07 -35.13 -52.95
C LEU A 13 15.11 -34.73 -51.89
N VAL A 14 16.37 -34.54 -52.32
CA VAL A 14 17.47 -34.09 -51.46
C VAL A 14 17.23 -32.67 -50.94
N GLU A 15 16.81 -31.73 -51.79
CA GLU A 15 16.46 -30.38 -51.34
C GLU A 15 15.34 -30.40 -50.29
N LEU A 16 14.33 -31.26 -50.48
CA LEU A 16 13.23 -31.35 -49.53
C LEU A 16 13.69 -31.87 -48.15
N ILE A 17 14.59 -32.85 -48.11
CA ILE A 17 15.16 -33.37 -46.85
C ILE A 17 16.03 -32.31 -46.14
N VAL A 18 16.81 -31.54 -46.89
CA VAL A 18 17.64 -30.47 -46.31
C VAL A 18 16.77 -29.33 -45.75
N VAL A 19 15.68 -28.99 -46.43
CA VAL A 19 14.76 -27.94 -45.96
C VAL A 19 14.08 -28.36 -44.65
N ILE A 20 13.54 -29.58 -44.58
CA ILE A 20 12.87 -30.05 -43.35
C ILE A 20 13.86 -30.19 -42.18
N SER A 21 15.12 -30.56 -42.44
CA SER A 21 16.12 -30.63 -41.38
C SER A 21 16.46 -29.25 -40.85
N ILE A 22 16.69 -28.25 -41.71
CA ILE A 22 16.95 -26.87 -41.31
C ILE A 22 15.77 -26.29 -40.52
N ILE A 23 14.52 -26.49 -40.99
CA ILE A 23 13.32 -26.04 -40.29
C ILE A 23 13.23 -26.71 -38.91
N GLY A 24 13.53 -28.01 -38.82
CA GLY A 24 13.56 -28.74 -37.54
C GLY A 24 14.58 -28.17 -36.56
N THR A 25 15.80 -27.86 -37.01
CA THR A 25 16.84 -27.29 -36.15
C THR A 25 16.48 -25.89 -35.67
N ILE A 26 15.93 -25.04 -36.55
CA ILE A 26 15.51 -23.68 -36.19
C ILE A 26 14.32 -23.73 -35.21
N ALA A 27 13.32 -24.57 -35.46
CA ALA A 27 12.17 -24.73 -34.57
C ALA A 27 12.59 -25.22 -33.18
N GLY A 28 13.54 -26.17 -33.12
CA GLY A 28 14.11 -26.64 -31.86
C GLY A 28 14.84 -25.54 -31.09
N ALA A 29 15.65 -24.73 -31.77
CA ALA A 29 16.36 -23.61 -31.14
C ALA A 29 15.40 -22.53 -30.61
N VAL A 30 14.34 -22.19 -31.35
CA VAL A 30 13.33 -21.22 -30.92
C VAL A 30 12.59 -21.70 -29.66
N LEU A 31 12.22 -22.98 -29.59
CA LEU A 31 11.55 -23.54 -28.41
C LEU A 31 12.39 -23.46 -27.13
N LEU A 32 13.72 -23.50 -27.24
CA LEU A 32 14.62 -23.32 -26.09
C LEU A 32 14.73 -21.85 -25.64
N MET A 33 14.46 -20.89 -26.52
CA MET A 33 14.63 -19.46 -26.24
C MET A 33 13.36 -18.80 -25.66
N VAL A 34 12.18 -19.35 -25.92
CA VAL A 34 10.90 -18.76 -25.44
C VAL A 34 10.85 -18.65 -23.90
N PRO A 35 11.23 -19.67 -23.10
CA PRO A 35 11.15 -19.58 -21.65
C PRO A 35 12.11 -18.54 -21.05
N SER A 36 13.26 -18.27 -21.67
CA SER A 36 14.23 -17.31 -21.15
C SER A 36 13.79 -15.86 -21.33
N LEU A 37 13.11 -15.56 -22.44
CA LEU A 37 12.56 -14.23 -22.69
C LEU A 37 11.43 -13.89 -21.70
N ASP A 38 10.64 -14.87 -21.29
CA ASP A 38 9.59 -14.65 -20.30
C ASP A 38 10.13 -14.42 -18.88
N ARG A 39 11.32 -14.95 -18.53
CA ARG A 39 11.92 -14.73 -17.20
C ARG A 39 12.54 -13.34 -17.06
N GLN A 40 13.26 -12.88 -18.08
CA GLN A 40 14.02 -11.63 -18.08
C GLN A 40 13.20 -10.35 -17.88
N GLY A 41 11.86 -10.42 -17.91
CA GLY A 41 10.97 -9.27 -17.73
C GLY A 41 9.99 -9.38 -16.57
N ARG A 42 10.06 -10.41 -15.70
CA ARG A 42 9.05 -10.59 -14.63
C ARG A 42 9.11 -9.47 -13.59
N ALA A 43 10.29 -9.15 -13.08
CA ALA A 43 10.48 -8.06 -12.12
C ALA A 43 9.99 -6.71 -12.68
N ALA A 44 10.31 -6.41 -13.94
CA ALA A 44 9.84 -5.20 -14.63
C ALA A 44 8.31 -5.16 -14.74
N ARG A 45 7.66 -6.26 -15.18
CA ARG A 45 6.20 -6.34 -15.26
C ARG A 45 5.52 -6.20 -13.90
N GLY A 46 6.08 -6.80 -12.85
CA GLY A 46 5.55 -6.62 -11.50
C GLY A 46 5.75 -5.19 -10.98
N ALA A 47 6.84 -4.53 -11.35
CA ALA A 47 7.07 -3.13 -11.04
C ALA A 47 6.08 -2.21 -11.78
N ASP A 48 5.80 -2.45 -13.06
CA ASP A 48 4.78 -1.72 -13.82
C ASP A 48 3.39 -1.88 -13.20
N GLN A 49 3.05 -3.10 -12.76
CA GLN A 49 1.79 -3.37 -12.08
C GLN A 49 1.69 -2.63 -10.74
N LEU A 50 2.76 -2.67 -9.93
CA LEU A 50 2.83 -1.93 -8.66
C LEU A 50 2.73 -0.41 -8.88
N GLN A 51 3.42 0.11 -9.89
CA GLN A 51 3.34 1.52 -10.28
C GLN A 51 1.90 1.89 -10.69
N GLY A 52 1.22 1.03 -11.45
CA GLY A 52 -0.19 1.20 -11.79
C GLY A 52 -1.09 1.30 -10.56
N TRP A 53 -0.93 0.39 -9.59
CA TRP A 53 -1.71 0.42 -8.35
C TRP A 53 -1.45 1.67 -7.51
N LEU A 54 -0.18 2.09 -7.39
CA LEU A 54 0.19 3.32 -6.69
C LEU A 54 -0.39 4.57 -7.36
N LEU A 55 -0.39 4.61 -8.70
CA LEU A 55 -1.02 5.69 -9.45
C LEU A 55 -2.53 5.73 -9.20
N ILE A 56 -3.20 4.58 -9.18
CA ILE A 56 -4.64 4.50 -8.84
C ILE A 56 -4.89 5.05 -7.43
N ALA A 57 -4.14 4.60 -6.42
CA ALA A 57 -4.28 5.09 -5.04
C ALA A 57 -4.08 6.61 -4.95
N LYS A 58 -3.06 7.14 -5.64
CA LYS A 58 -2.81 8.59 -5.72
C LYS A 58 -3.97 9.35 -6.38
N GLN A 59 -4.47 8.87 -7.51
CA GLN A 59 -5.58 9.51 -8.22
C GLN A 59 -6.88 9.46 -7.40
N GLN A 60 -7.13 8.37 -6.67
CA GLN A 60 -8.25 8.29 -5.74
C GLN A 60 -8.09 9.30 -4.59
N ALA A 61 -6.88 9.48 -4.03
CA ALA A 61 -6.63 10.48 -2.98
C ALA A 61 -6.92 11.91 -3.47
N LEU A 62 -6.48 12.23 -4.68
CA LEU A 62 -6.74 13.51 -5.36
C LEU A 62 -8.24 13.71 -5.64
N ARG A 63 -8.94 12.67 -6.11
CA ARG A 63 -10.36 12.76 -6.47
C ARG A 63 -11.24 12.91 -5.23
N ASP A 64 -11.01 12.08 -4.21
CA ASP A 64 -11.89 11.99 -3.04
C ASP A 64 -11.49 12.99 -1.94
N GLN A 65 -10.40 13.73 -2.13
CA GLN A 65 -9.85 14.69 -1.18
C GLN A 65 -9.60 14.08 0.20
N ARG A 66 -9.19 12.81 0.24
CA ARG A 66 -8.88 12.06 1.47
C ARG A 66 -7.60 11.25 1.31
N PRO A 67 -6.83 11.02 2.39
CA PRO A 67 -5.67 10.16 2.33
C PRO A 67 -6.03 8.74 1.90
N ARG A 68 -5.33 8.23 0.87
CA ARG A 68 -5.49 6.87 0.34
C ARG A 68 -4.15 6.29 -0.05
N GLY A 69 -4.03 4.97 -0.06
CA GLY A 69 -2.74 4.32 -0.21
C GLY A 69 -2.80 2.83 -0.52
N LEU A 70 -1.63 2.22 -0.42
CA LEU A 70 -1.46 0.78 -0.43
C LEU A 70 -0.83 0.34 0.89
N ARG A 71 -1.37 -0.71 1.48
CA ARG A 71 -0.72 -1.46 2.55
C ARG A 71 -0.08 -2.70 1.98
N MET A 72 1.17 -2.92 2.37
CA MET A 72 1.91 -4.12 2.02
C MET A 72 1.66 -5.23 3.04
N ILE A 73 1.19 -6.38 2.56
CA ILE A 73 0.91 -7.55 3.38
C ILE A 73 2.13 -8.48 3.32
N THR A 74 2.76 -8.69 4.47
CA THR A 74 3.92 -9.59 4.56
C THR A 74 3.49 -11.04 4.48
N ASP A 75 4.23 -11.84 3.72
CA ASP A 75 4.04 -13.29 3.68
C ASP A 75 4.34 -13.89 5.07
N PRO A 76 3.41 -14.63 5.71
CA PRO A 76 3.64 -15.25 7.01
C PRO A 76 4.80 -16.26 7.00
N SER A 77 5.09 -16.88 5.85
CA SER A 77 6.18 -17.84 5.69
C SER A 77 7.53 -17.15 5.51
N ASN A 78 7.54 -15.94 4.96
CA ASN A 78 8.74 -15.14 4.74
C ASN A 78 8.46 -13.64 4.95
N PRO A 79 8.57 -13.13 6.19
CA PRO A 79 8.21 -11.76 6.52
C PRO A 79 9.05 -10.68 5.80
N GLY A 80 10.18 -11.06 5.22
CA GLY A 80 11.02 -10.17 4.40
C GLY A 80 10.48 -9.97 2.98
N ARG A 81 9.44 -10.71 2.58
CA ARG A 81 8.83 -10.67 1.26
C ARG A 81 7.38 -10.22 1.34
N ILE A 82 6.97 -9.43 0.35
CA ILE A 82 5.58 -9.04 0.13
C ILE A 82 5.19 -9.48 -1.27
N THR A 83 4.12 -10.25 -1.35
CA THR A 83 3.49 -10.72 -2.60
C THR A 83 2.08 -10.17 -2.78
N GLN A 84 1.51 -9.58 -1.72
CA GLN A 84 0.16 -9.07 -1.67
C GLN A 84 0.12 -7.63 -1.12
N LEU A 85 -0.78 -6.83 -1.68
CA LEU A 85 -1.06 -5.49 -1.24
C LEU A 85 -2.58 -5.31 -1.11
N GLU A 86 -3.01 -4.31 -0.36
CA GLU A 86 -4.43 -3.94 -0.29
C GLU A 86 -4.57 -2.42 -0.36
N TYR A 87 -5.63 -1.94 -1.00
CA TYR A 87 -5.97 -0.53 -0.95
C TYR A 87 -6.38 -0.15 0.47
N ILE A 88 -5.83 0.95 0.96
CA ILE A 88 -6.18 1.52 2.26
C ILE A 88 -6.70 2.95 2.10
N GLU A 89 -7.60 3.34 2.98
CA GLU A 89 -8.11 4.71 3.06
C GLU A 89 -8.14 5.18 4.50
N GLU A 90 -8.06 6.50 4.70
CA GLU A 90 -8.38 7.13 5.97
C GLU A 90 -9.89 7.46 5.96
N PRO A 91 -10.70 6.77 6.79
CA PRO A 91 -12.12 7.05 6.84
C PRO A 91 -12.38 8.44 7.44
N GLU A 92 -13.53 9.05 7.11
CA GLU A 92 -13.91 10.37 7.63
C GLU A 92 -13.82 10.46 9.16
N PRO A 93 -13.29 11.54 9.76
CA PRO A 93 -13.34 11.70 11.20
C PRO A 93 -14.78 11.54 11.71
N TYR A 94 -14.94 10.74 12.75
CA TYR A 94 -16.23 10.57 13.38
C TYR A 94 -16.44 11.73 14.36
N VAL A 95 -17.36 12.62 14.03
CA VAL A 95 -17.80 13.73 14.89
C VAL A 95 -19.10 13.30 15.55
N PRO A 96 -19.10 13.06 16.87
CA PRO A 96 -20.32 12.71 17.58
C PRO A 96 -21.38 13.82 17.48
N PRO A 97 -22.67 13.50 17.64
CA PRO A 97 -23.72 14.51 17.76
C PRO A 97 -23.37 15.56 18.83
N LYS A 98 -23.78 16.82 18.67
CA LYS A 98 -23.49 17.91 19.62
C LYS A 98 -23.93 17.64 21.06
N GLU A 99 -24.85 16.72 21.23
CA GLU A 99 -25.35 16.31 22.54
C GLU A 99 -24.42 15.29 23.19
N ALA A 100 -23.65 14.51 22.44
CA ALA A 100 -22.82 13.42 22.96
C ALA A 100 -21.84 13.89 24.04
N ILE A 101 -21.85 13.17 25.16
CA ILE A 101 -20.94 13.39 26.27
C ILE A 101 -19.89 12.28 26.28
N LEU A 102 -18.61 12.66 26.20
CA LEU A 102 -17.49 11.78 26.50
C LEU A 102 -17.04 11.98 27.94
N SER A 103 -17.21 10.95 28.77
CA SER A 103 -16.71 10.93 30.15
C SER A 103 -15.39 10.17 30.20
N LEU A 104 -14.27 10.85 30.47
CA LEU A 104 -12.94 10.28 30.60
C LEU A 104 -12.57 10.08 32.07
N PHE A 105 -12.06 8.92 32.44
CA PHE A 105 -11.70 8.58 33.81
C PHE A 105 -10.51 7.61 33.83
N PHE A 106 -9.80 7.56 34.96
CA PHE A 106 -8.71 6.62 35.17
C PHE A 106 -9.19 5.42 35.98
N GLN A 107 -9.00 4.21 35.46
CA GLN A 107 -9.40 2.97 36.14
C GLN A 107 -8.42 1.85 35.82
N GLY A 108 -7.92 1.18 36.86
CA GLY A 108 -7.07 0.00 36.69
C GLY A 108 -5.75 0.28 35.96
N GLY A 109 -5.17 1.47 36.14
CA GLY A 109 -3.90 1.84 35.50
C GLY A 109 -4.03 2.37 34.07
N GLN A 110 -5.25 2.58 33.57
CA GLN A 110 -5.50 3.01 32.19
C GLN A 110 -6.56 4.10 32.13
N TYR A 111 -6.40 5.04 31.18
CA TYR A 111 -7.43 6.02 30.85
C TYR A 111 -8.53 5.35 30.03
N ARG A 112 -9.77 5.54 30.46
CA ARG A 112 -10.98 5.01 29.83
C ARG A 112 -11.96 6.14 29.55
N GLY A 113 -12.79 5.94 28.54
CA GLY A 113 -13.85 6.83 28.15
C GLY A 113 -15.16 6.08 27.95
N THR A 114 -16.27 6.72 28.25
CA THR A 114 -17.60 6.26 27.85
C THR A 114 -18.33 7.37 27.11
N LEU A 115 -18.95 7.04 25.99
CA LEU A 115 -19.85 7.93 25.27
C LEU A 115 -21.28 7.74 25.80
N SER A 116 -21.93 8.83 26.20
CA SER A 116 -23.30 8.81 26.73
C SER A 116 -24.17 9.90 26.10
N ASN A 117 -25.47 9.64 26.00
CA ASN A 117 -26.44 10.66 25.59
C ASN A 117 -26.83 11.51 26.82
N PRO A 118 -26.78 12.84 26.74
CA PRO A 118 -27.05 13.75 27.86
C PRO A 118 -28.49 13.67 28.36
N THR A 119 -29.45 13.32 27.50
CA THR A 119 -30.88 13.27 27.85
C THR A 119 -31.21 12.07 28.72
N THR A 120 -30.35 11.03 28.75
CA THR A 120 -30.55 9.84 29.58
C THR A 120 -29.22 9.44 30.24
N PRO A 121 -28.78 10.17 31.28
CA PRO A 121 -27.53 9.89 31.97
C PRO A 121 -27.50 8.44 32.48
N GLY A 122 -26.45 7.69 32.12
CA GLY A 122 -26.31 6.27 32.47
C GLY A 122 -26.73 5.29 31.37
N ILE A 123 -27.35 5.76 30.29
CA ILE A 123 -27.53 4.97 29.07
C ILE A 123 -26.34 5.27 28.15
N SER A 124 -25.48 4.25 27.96
CA SER A 124 -24.40 4.29 26.97
C SER A 124 -24.99 4.65 25.60
N MET A 125 -24.33 5.51 24.83
CA MET A 125 -24.80 5.80 23.47
C MET A 125 -24.98 4.50 22.69
N ALA A 126 -25.85 4.53 21.68
CA ALA A 126 -26.13 3.37 20.84
C ALA A 126 -24.83 2.65 20.46
N PRO A 127 -24.74 1.32 20.64
CA PRO A 127 -23.56 0.51 20.31
C PRO A 127 -22.99 0.80 18.92
N GLU A 128 -23.83 1.28 18.01
CA GLU A 128 -23.48 1.74 16.67
C GLU A 128 -22.35 2.79 16.64
N VAL A 129 -22.37 3.78 17.54
CA VAL A 129 -21.35 4.84 17.60
C VAL A 129 -19.98 4.25 17.94
N VAL A 130 -19.95 3.39 18.96
CA VAL A 130 -18.72 2.75 19.43
C VAL A 130 -18.25 1.70 18.42
N SER A 131 -19.17 1.07 17.68
CA SER A 131 -18.84 0.09 16.64
C SER A 131 -18.08 0.67 15.45
N ALA A 132 -18.17 1.98 15.20
CA ALA A 132 -17.42 2.64 14.15
C ALA A 132 -15.93 2.85 14.50
N LEU A 133 -15.63 2.87 15.81
CA LEU A 133 -14.29 3.06 16.35
C LEU A 133 -13.54 1.73 16.44
N GLN A 134 -12.24 1.77 16.21
CA GLN A 134 -11.35 0.61 16.32
C GLN A 134 -10.06 0.97 17.07
N PRO A 135 -9.37 -0.01 17.67
CA PRO A 135 -8.01 0.18 18.15
C PRO A 135 -7.11 0.80 17.07
N GLY A 136 -6.33 1.81 17.45
CA GLY A 136 -5.49 2.57 16.54
C GLY A 136 -6.06 3.92 16.09
N ASP A 137 -7.38 4.14 16.24
CA ASP A 137 -7.99 5.45 16.08
C ASP A 137 -7.46 6.45 17.12
N TRP A 138 -7.73 7.73 16.91
CA TRP A 138 -7.28 8.81 17.79
C TRP A 138 -8.45 9.67 18.22
N LEU A 139 -8.45 10.09 19.48
CA LEU A 139 -9.34 11.13 20.00
C LEU A 139 -8.61 12.47 19.96
N GLU A 140 -9.26 13.48 19.39
CA GLU A 140 -8.82 14.87 19.48
C GLU A 140 -9.78 15.65 20.38
N ILE A 141 -9.24 16.40 21.36
CA ILE A 141 -10.03 17.21 22.30
C ILE A 141 -9.83 18.70 22.01
N GLN A 142 -10.93 19.43 21.93
CA GLN A 142 -11.06 20.89 21.74
C GLN A 142 -10.34 21.44 20.50
N LEU A 143 -10.10 20.61 19.49
CA LEU A 143 -9.27 20.99 18.33
C LEU A 143 -7.90 21.56 18.76
N SER A 144 -7.41 21.10 19.92
CA SER A 144 -6.15 21.57 20.50
C SER A 144 -4.92 21.02 19.75
N GLY A 145 -5.13 20.12 18.79
CA GLY A 145 -4.09 19.32 18.15
C GLY A 145 -3.48 18.24 19.05
N THR A 146 -3.94 18.11 20.31
CA THR A 146 -3.51 17.01 21.18
C THR A 146 -4.35 15.77 20.88
N MET A 147 -3.65 14.71 20.51
CA MET A 147 -4.22 13.46 20.01
C MET A 147 -3.99 12.34 21.03
N TYR A 148 -5.04 11.55 21.31
CA TYR A 148 -5.02 10.44 22.26
C TYR A 148 -5.33 9.14 21.54
N ARG A 149 -4.36 8.24 21.46
CA ARG A 149 -4.53 6.99 20.73
C ARG A 149 -5.46 6.04 21.49
N ILE A 150 -6.42 5.47 20.78
CA ILE A 150 -7.32 4.42 21.26
C ILE A 150 -6.60 3.08 21.17
N THR A 151 -6.55 2.35 22.28
CA THR A 151 -5.87 1.04 22.40
C THR A 151 -6.84 -0.12 22.44
N ALA A 152 -8.06 0.10 22.94
CA ALA A 152 -9.13 -0.89 22.94
C ALA A 152 -10.48 -0.19 22.83
N VAL A 153 -11.45 -0.88 22.22
CA VAL A 153 -12.84 -0.45 22.12
C VAL A 153 -13.70 -1.65 22.49
N ASP A 154 -14.52 -1.52 23.52
CA ASP A 154 -15.53 -2.51 23.90
C ASP A 154 -16.90 -1.98 23.47
N ALA A 155 -17.39 -2.47 22.34
CA ALA A 155 -18.67 -2.05 21.78
C ALA A 155 -19.87 -2.46 22.64
N ALA A 156 -19.75 -3.50 23.49
CA ALA A 156 -20.84 -3.96 24.33
C ALA A 156 -21.06 -3.03 25.53
N SER A 157 -19.99 -2.58 26.16
CA SER A 157 -20.06 -1.64 27.29
C SER A 157 -19.99 -0.16 26.87
N GLY A 158 -19.51 0.11 25.66
CA GLY A 158 -19.20 1.46 25.19
C GLY A 158 -17.91 2.03 25.78
N LEU A 159 -17.08 1.19 26.40
CA LEU A 159 -15.80 1.59 26.97
C LEU A 159 -14.73 1.74 25.88
N ILE A 160 -14.06 2.88 25.88
CA ILE A 160 -12.93 3.19 25.01
C ILE A 160 -11.70 3.33 25.89
N SER A 161 -10.66 2.56 25.64
CA SER A 161 -9.40 2.65 26.39
C SER A 161 -8.35 3.41 25.59
N PHE A 162 -7.62 4.30 26.25
CA PHE A 162 -6.59 5.14 25.62
C PHE A 162 -5.19 4.72 26.06
N GLU A 163 -4.21 4.99 25.21
CA GLU A 163 -2.79 4.85 25.55
C GLU A 163 -2.43 5.87 26.64
N SER A 164 -1.73 5.43 27.68
CA SER A 164 -1.25 6.33 28.73
C SER A 164 -0.22 7.28 28.13
N ASN A 165 -0.56 8.56 28.01
CA ASN A 165 0.37 9.61 27.63
C ASN A 165 0.46 10.65 28.76
N SER A 166 1.59 11.34 28.86
CA SER A 166 1.85 12.29 29.95
C SER A 166 0.90 13.50 29.98
N LYS A 167 0.13 13.72 28.91
CA LYS A 167 -0.87 14.79 28.84
C LYS A 167 -2.24 14.38 29.38
N LEU A 168 -2.58 13.08 29.34
CA LEU A 168 -3.76 12.56 30.04
C LEU A 168 -3.58 12.58 31.56
N ASP A 169 -2.35 12.69 32.06
CA ASP A 169 -2.05 12.81 33.50
C ASP A 169 -2.57 14.09 34.14
N GLU A 170 -3.02 15.06 33.34
CA GLU A 170 -3.77 16.23 33.82
C GLU A 170 -5.24 15.89 34.15
N ILE A 171 -5.76 14.74 33.70
CA ILE A 171 -7.09 14.27 34.08
C ILE A 171 -7.05 13.85 35.56
N PRO A 172 -7.93 14.39 36.43
CA PRO A 172 -7.91 14.10 37.85
C PRO A 172 -7.98 12.59 38.13
N THR A 173 -6.93 12.03 38.72
CA THR A 173 -6.87 10.63 39.17
C THR A 173 -7.76 10.36 40.39
N ASN A 174 -8.33 11.40 41.02
CA ASN A 174 -9.20 11.34 42.19
C ASN A 174 -10.59 10.72 41.93
N GLY A 175 -10.74 9.91 40.87
CA GLY A 175 -12.00 9.24 40.51
C GLY A 175 -13.08 10.16 39.93
N LYS A 176 -12.79 11.45 39.74
CA LYS A 176 -13.72 12.39 39.10
C LYS A 176 -13.52 12.34 37.58
N ALA A 177 -14.54 11.88 36.86
CA ALA A 177 -14.51 11.86 35.40
C ALA A 177 -14.42 13.29 34.84
N MET A 178 -13.55 13.49 33.85
CA MET A 178 -13.58 14.67 32.99
C MET A 178 -14.68 14.49 31.96
N VAL A 179 -15.63 15.42 31.92
CA VAL A 179 -16.81 15.33 31.06
C VAL A 179 -16.67 16.34 29.93
N LEU A 180 -16.64 15.83 28.69
CA LEU A 180 -16.57 16.62 27.47
C LEU A 180 -17.92 16.54 26.77
N SER A 181 -18.65 17.65 26.75
CA SER A 181 -19.94 17.74 26.07
C SER A 181 -19.84 18.32 24.65
N ASN A 182 -18.70 18.89 24.29
CA ASN A 182 -18.48 19.50 22.97
C ASN A 182 -16.99 19.53 22.60
N GLY A 183 -16.73 19.67 21.31
CA GLY A 183 -15.41 19.98 20.78
C GLY A 183 -14.45 18.80 20.75
N PHE A 184 -14.93 17.56 20.70
CA PHE A 184 -14.07 16.40 20.48
C PHE A 184 -14.46 15.67 19.21
N GLN A 185 -13.49 15.02 18.57
CA GLN A 185 -13.71 14.18 17.39
C GLN A 185 -12.80 12.96 17.44
N PHE A 186 -13.19 11.93 16.71
CA PHE A 186 -12.38 10.73 16.53
C PHE A 186 -11.80 10.70 15.13
N ILE A 187 -10.48 10.79 15.04
CA ILE A 187 -9.74 10.64 13.79
C ILE A 187 -9.48 9.14 13.58
N ARG A 188 -10.00 8.61 12.48
CA ARG A 188 -9.95 7.17 12.22
C ARG A 188 -8.61 6.80 11.58
N ALA A 189 -8.03 5.69 12.02
CA ALA A 189 -6.80 5.18 11.43
C ALA A 189 -7.01 4.65 10.00
N LEU A 190 -5.92 4.48 9.27
CA LEU A 190 -5.91 3.88 7.93
C LEU A 190 -6.40 2.42 7.97
N ARG A 191 -7.41 2.11 7.17
CA ARG A 191 -8.04 0.78 7.10
C ARG A 191 -8.10 0.27 5.66
N PRO A 192 -8.14 -1.06 5.46
CA PRO A 192 -8.41 -1.64 4.15
C PRO A 192 -9.76 -1.16 3.61
N MET A 193 -9.82 -0.88 2.31
CA MET A 193 -11.06 -0.51 1.65
C MET A 193 -12.03 -1.69 1.63
N VAL A 194 -13.25 -1.46 2.10
CA VAL A 194 -14.27 -2.52 2.18
C VAL A 194 -14.71 -2.92 0.78
N GLY A 195 -14.66 -4.23 0.50
CA GLY A 195 -15.13 -4.80 -0.77
C GLY A 195 -14.08 -4.82 -1.90
N GLU A 196 -12.87 -4.34 -1.65
CA GLU A 196 -11.74 -4.49 -2.57
C GLU A 196 -10.99 -5.79 -2.27
N ASP A 197 -10.70 -6.57 -3.32
CA ASP A 197 -9.91 -7.79 -3.19
C ASP A 197 -8.41 -7.44 -3.03
N PRO A 198 -7.63 -8.27 -2.28
CA PRO A 198 -6.19 -8.10 -2.20
C PRO A 198 -5.51 -8.14 -3.59
N LEU A 199 -4.65 -7.17 -3.84
CA LEU A 199 -3.83 -7.06 -5.03
C LEU A 199 -2.67 -8.04 -4.94
N THR A 200 -2.59 -8.97 -5.88
CA THR A 200 -1.53 -9.99 -5.90
C THR A 200 -0.54 -9.70 -7.01
N LEU A 201 0.76 -9.65 -6.67
CA LEU A 201 1.84 -9.52 -7.64
C LEU A 201 1.90 -10.74 -8.58
N PRO A 202 2.50 -10.62 -9.77
CA PRO A 202 2.68 -11.75 -10.67
C PRO A 202 3.41 -12.91 -9.96
N LYS A 203 3.07 -14.14 -10.33
CA LYS A 203 3.70 -15.33 -9.73
C LYS A 203 5.24 -15.25 -9.86
N GLY A 204 5.93 -15.51 -8.76
CA GLY A 204 7.40 -15.44 -8.69
C GLY A 204 7.94 -14.02 -8.54
N VAL A 205 7.10 -12.99 -8.46
CA VAL A 205 7.54 -11.60 -8.20
C VAL A 205 7.18 -11.20 -6.77
N PHE A 206 8.12 -10.56 -6.08
CA PHE A 206 7.92 -10.07 -4.72
C PHE A 206 8.63 -8.73 -4.50
N ILE A 207 8.17 -8.00 -3.47
CA ILE A 207 8.88 -6.84 -2.93
C ILE A 207 9.80 -7.31 -1.81
N ASN A 208 11.08 -6.95 -1.89
CA ASN A 208 12.07 -7.27 -0.87
C ASN A 208 12.15 -6.16 0.18
N MET A 209 11.65 -6.43 1.39
CA MET A 209 11.62 -5.46 2.48
C MET A 209 13.00 -5.17 3.07
N ALA A 210 13.94 -6.10 3.02
CA ALA A 210 15.26 -5.92 3.59
C ALA A 210 16.10 -4.93 2.77
N THR A 211 15.87 -4.85 1.46
CA THR A 211 16.60 -3.95 0.55
C THR A 211 15.83 -2.65 0.27
N SER A 212 14.51 -2.64 0.46
CA SER A 212 13.68 -1.45 0.26
C SER A 212 13.98 -0.35 1.29
N GLN A 213 14.00 0.90 0.82
CA GLN A 213 14.11 2.10 1.65
C GLN A 213 12.72 2.69 1.87
N MET A 214 11.96 2.08 2.78
CA MET A 214 10.62 2.55 3.14
C MET A 214 10.49 2.70 4.67
N PRO A 215 9.83 3.76 5.16
CA PRO A 215 9.73 4.03 6.60
C PRO A 215 8.65 3.18 7.29
N ALA A 216 7.68 2.69 6.50
CA ALA A 216 6.49 2.02 6.93
C ALA A 216 5.99 1.10 5.82
N ARG A 217 5.14 0.13 6.17
CA ARG A 217 4.49 -0.80 5.22
C ARG A 217 3.34 -0.16 4.44
N ASP A 218 2.88 0.98 4.91
CA ASP A 218 1.77 1.73 4.32
C ASP A 218 2.35 2.89 3.51
N ILE A 219 1.98 2.95 2.22
CA ILE A 219 2.31 4.06 1.33
C ILE A 219 1.03 4.83 1.11
N VAL A 220 0.96 6.03 1.68
CA VAL A 220 -0.27 6.82 1.73
C VAL A 220 -0.05 8.15 1.04
N PHE A 221 -0.93 8.49 0.11
CA PHE A 221 -0.95 9.76 -0.58
C PHE A 221 -1.94 10.70 0.10
N SER A 222 -1.54 11.97 0.26
CA SER A 222 -2.40 13.05 0.74
C SER A 222 -3.39 13.49 -0.35
N PRO A 223 -4.42 14.29 0.00
CA PRO A 223 -5.30 14.95 -0.98
C PRO A 223 -4.58 15.86 -1.99
N SER A 224 -3.36 16.30 -1.69
CA SER A 224 -2.49 17.05 -2.61
C SER A 224 -1.60 16.16 -3.47
N GLY A 225 -1.72 14.84 -3.34
CA GLY A 225 -0.95 13.84 -4.08
C GLY A 225 0.48 13.65 -3.57
N GLN A 226 0.83 14.16 -2.39
CA GLN A 226 2.14 14.01 -1.76
C GLN A 226 2.17 12.74 -0.90
N LEU A 227 3.36 12.22 -0.58
CA LEU A 227 3.48 11.07 0.31
C LEU A 227 3.33 11.51 1.78
N VAL A 228 2.43 10.90 2.53
CA VAL A 228 2.19 11.17 3.96
C VAL A 228 3.28 10.52 4.81
N GLY A 229 3.72 11.18 5.89
CA GLY A 229 4.65 10.62 6.87
C GLY A 229 6.12 10.57 6.43
N GLN A 230 6.45 11.06 5.23
CA GLN A 230 7.83 11.08 4.72
C GLN A 230 8.39 12.49 4.68
N SER A 231 9.48 12.73 5.43
CA SER A 231 10.23 13.98 5.39
C SER A 231 11.01 14.09 4.08
N LEU A 232 10.59 15.00 3.18
CA LEU A 232 11.28 15.54 1.97
C LEU A 232 12.06 14.60 1.02
N GLY A 233 12.19 13.32 1.32
CA GLY A 233 13.03 12.36 0.61
C GLY A 233 12.22 11.56 -0.41
N ARG A 234 12.56 10.29 -0.53
CA ARG A 234 11.93 9.33 -1.43
C ARG A 234 11.78 7.99 -0.73
N THR A 235 10.74 7.26 -1.10
CA THR A 235 10.57 5.85 -0.75
C THR A 235 10.99 5.01 -1.94
N ILE A 236 11.85 4.01 -1.72
CA ILE A 236 12.34 3.12 -2.78
C ILE A 236 11.91 1.69 -2.46
N ILE A 237 11.22 1.07 -3.40
CA ILE A 237 10.69 -0.29 -3.29
C ILE A 237 11.46 -1.18 -4.27
N TRP A 238 12.03 -2.28 -3.77
CA TRP A 238 12.74 -3.26 -4.58
C TRP A 238 11.80 -4.36 -5.04
N VAL A 239 11.55 -4.44 -6.34
CA VAL A 239 10.77 -5.51 -6.96
C VAL A 239 11.74 -6.54 -7.58
N GLN A 240 11.62 -7.79 -7.15
CA GLN A 240 12.51 -8.90 -7.49
C GLN A 240 11.73 -10.09 -8.05
N ASP A 241 12.37 -10.85 -8.94
CA ASP A 241 11.94 -12.19 -9.32
C ASP A 241 12.57 -13.20 -8.34
N GLU A 242 11.82 -14.22 -7.97
CA GLU A 242 12.23 -15.32 -7.10
C GLU A 242 13.07 -16.37 -7.82
N GLU A 243 12.75 -16.64 -9.09
CA GLU A 243 13.37 -17.72 -9.86
C GLU A 243 14.58 -17.24 -10.67
N ASP A 244 14.67 -15.94 -10.95
CA ASP A 244 15.68 -15.37 -11.83
C ASP A 244 16.67 -14.48 -11.06
N SER A 245 17.95 -14.57 -11.45
CA SER A 245 18.99 -13.62 -11.03
C SER A 245 18.96 -12.34 -11.87
N GLY A 246 17.89 -12.11 -12.62
CA GLY A 246 17.67 -10.90 -13.39
C GLY A 246 17.77 -9.64 -12.51
N PRO A 247 18.15 -8.50 -13.11
CA PRO A 247 18.28 -7.27 -12.34
C PRO A 247 16.92 -6.86 -11.75
N PRO A 248 16.87 -6.48 -10.46
CA PRO A 248 15.65 -5.95 -9.87
C PRO A 248 15.23 -4.63 -10.52
N THR A 249 13.96 -4.31 -10.35
CA THR A 249 13.40 -3.00 -10.72
C THR A 249 13.06 -2.23 -9.46
N LEU A 250 13.46 -0.95 -9.41
CA LEU A 250 13.21 -0.06 -8.29
C LEU A 250 12.00 0.81 -8.59
N ILE A 251 10.99 0.79 -7.72
CA ILE A 251 9.92 1.81 -7.73
C ILE A 251 10.31 2.92 -6.76
N CYS A 252 10.47 4.14 -7.28
CA CYS A 252 10.79 5.32 -6.50
C CYS A 252 9.56 6.23 -6.39
N ILE A 253 9.24 6.65 -5.16
CA ILE A 253 8.15 7.59 -4.86
C ILE A 253 8.76 8.83 -4.21
N TYR A 254 8.66 9.97 -4.88
CA TYR A 254 9.20 11.24 -4.40
C TYR A 254 8.25 11.90 -3.40
N GLY A 255 8.69 12.10 -2.16
CA GLY A 255 7.80 12.49 -1.07
C GLY A 255 7.04 13.79 -1.29
N ARG A 256 7.70 14.82 -1.83
CA ARG A 256 7.11 16.15 -2.06
C ARG A 256 6.13 16.22 -3.23
N THR A 257 6.34 15.43 -4.29
CA THR A 257 5.51 15.50 -5.51
C THR A 257 4.56 14.31 -5.64
N GLY A 258 4.80 13.26 -4.86
CA GLY A 258 4.26 11.92 -5.05
C GLY A 258 4.47 11.40 -6.47
N GLN A 259 5.51 11.85 -7.18
CA GLN A 259 5.86 11.30 -8.48
C GLN A 259 6.32 9.85 -8.26
N ILE A 260 5.82 8.94 -9.10
CA ILE A 260 6.14 7.52 -9.06
C ILE A 260 6.90 7.20 -10.36
N ALA A 261 8.06 6.59 -10.23
CA ALA A 261 8.90 6.21 -11.36
C ALA A 261 9.54 4.84 -11.14
N ALA A 262 9.68 4.07 -12.23
CA ALA A 262 10.43 2.82 -12.24
C ALA A 262 11.85 3.08 -12.74
N HIS A 263 12.85 2.50 -12.07
CA HIS A 263 14.26 2.61 -12.44
C HIS A 263 14.92 1.23 -12.45
N PRO A 264 15.85 0.97 -13.38
CA PRO A 264 16.74 -0.18 -13.25
C PRO A 264 17.69 0.03 -12.06
N VAL A 265 18.30 -1.06 -11.58
CA VAL A 265 19.43 -0.96 -10.65
C VAL A 265 20.71 -0.56 -11.40
N SER A 266 21.48 0.37 -10.85
CA SER A 266 22.75 0.78 -11.45
C SER A 266 23.85 -0.27 -11.26
N SER A 267 24.72 -0.38 -12.26
CA SER A 267 25.93 -1.21 -12.22
C SER A 267 27.14 -0.48 -11.61
N SER A 268 27.03 0.81 -11.29
CA SER A 268 28.12 1.69 -10.83
C SER A 268 28.53 1.52 -9.35
N GLY A 269 27.98 0.52 -8.65
CA GLY A 269 28.24 0.22 -7.24
C GLY A 269 27.24 0.85 -6.26
N ASP A 270 26.60 1.98 -6.60
CA ASP A 270 25.41 2.46 -5.89
C ASP A 270 24.14 2.03 -6.62
N PRO A 271 23.38 1.03 -6.12
CA PRO A 271 22.20 0.54 -6.81
C PRO A 271 21.11 1.61 -6.97
N TYR A 272 21.16 2.71 -6.21
CA TYR A 272 20.15 3.77 -6.18
C TYR A 272 20.47 4.98 -7.04
N GLU A 273 21.55 4.96 -7.80
CA GLU A 273 22.04 6.12 -8.57
C GLU A 273 20.93 6.79 -9.39
N PHE A 274 20.18 6.01 -10.18
CA PHE A 274 19.12 6.52 -11.07
C PHE A 274 17.92 7.12 -10.34
N THR A 275 17.73 6.81 -9.05
CA THR A 275 16.63 7.39 -8.26
C THR A 275 16.90 8.84 -7.82
N ARG A 276 18.13 9.36 -8.01
CA ARG A 276 18.58 10.69 -7.57
C ARG A 276 18.11 11.84 -8.44
N ASP A 277 17.96 11.63 -9.73
CA ASP A 277 17.77 12.74 -10.67
C ASP A 277 16.30 13.03 -10.99
N GLY A 278 15.37 12.12 -10.70
CA GLY A 278 13.92 12.30 -10.95
C GLY A 278 13.52 12.50 -12.43
N LYS A 279 14.50 12.68 -13.32
CA LYS A 279 14.35 12.98 -14.76
C LYS A 279 15.03 11.97 -15.67
N SER A 280 15.92 11.13 -15.16
CA SER A 280 16.65 10.12 -15.94
C SER A 280 16.14 8.70 -15.66
N SER A 281 14.91 8.40 -16.07
CA SER A 281 14.62 7.05 -16.55
C SER A 281 14.69 7.12 -18.07
N GLY A 282 15.78 6.62 -18.66
CA GLY A 282 15.92 6.50 -20.13
C GLY A 282 15.05 5.40 -20.74
N LEU A 283 13.85 5.18 -20.18
CA LEU A 283 12.79 4.34 -20.72
C LEU A 283 11.79 5.23 -21.46
#